data_AF-A0A926NE49-F1
#
_entry.id   AF-A0A926NE49-F1
#
_cell.length_a   1.000
_cell.length_b   1.000
_cell.length_c   1.000
_cell.angle_alpha   90.00
_cell.angle_beta   90.00
_cell.angle_gamma   90.00
#
_symmetry.space_group_name_H-M   'P 1'
#
loop_
_entity.id
_entity.type
_entity.pdbx_description
1 polymer ?
#
loop_
_entity_poly.entity_id
_entity_poly.type
_entity_poly.pdbx_seq_one_letter_code
_entity_poly.pdbx_strand_id
1 'polypeptide(L)'
;MSKDAFKKIVKNIRKQTEPIIATALINGATRVSNEMNDVVSDGNQSPRILLRKIAITLRSGVIATGQEMITSGVESIKKNRA
;
A
#
# COMPACT_ATOMS: atom_id res chain seq x y z
N MET A 1 -23.91 -19.58 13.09
CA MET A 1 -24.04 -18.26 12.44
C MET A 1 -24.67 -18.46 11.06
N SER A 2 -25.69 -17.69 10.69
CA SER A 2 -26.32 -17.80 9.35
C SER A 2 -25.39 -17.26 8.25
N LYS A 3 -25.49 -17.81 7.03
CA LYS A 3 -24.78 -17.30 5.84
C LYS A 3 -25.05 -15.80 5.60
N ASP A 4 -26.25 -15.33 5.91
CA ASP A 4 -26.62 -13.91 5.75
C ASP A 4 -25.93 -13.01 6.77
N ALA A 5 -25.78 -13.49 8.01
CA ALA A 5 -25.05 -12.78 9.04
C ALA A 5 -23.56 -12.69 8.69
N PHE A 6 -22.97 -13.78 8.20
CA PHE A 6 -21.58 -13.77 7.72
C PHE A 6 -21.38 -12.82 6.54
N LYS A 7 -22.28 -12.85 5.54
CA LYS A 7 -22.23 -11.94 4.38
C LYS A 7 -22.32 -10.47 4.79
N LYS A 8 -23.15 -10.14 5.78
CA LYS A 8 -23.29 -8.77 6.32
C LYS A 8 -22.02 -8.32 7.03
N ILE A 9 -21.39 -9.20 7.82
CA ILE A 9 -20.11 -8.92 8.49
C ILE A 9 -19.02 -8.64 7.44
N VAL A 10 -18.86 -9.49 6.44
CA VAL A 10 -17.86 -9.31 5.37
C VAL A 10 -18.09 -8.00 4.62
N LYS A 11 -19.35 -7.65 4.32
CA LYS A 11 -19.69 -6.40 3.62
C LYS A 11 -19.36 -5.16 4.47
N ASN A 12 -19.58 -5.21 5.77
CA ASN A 12 -19.22 -4.12 6.68
C ASN A 12 -17.71 -3.98 6.84
N ILE A 13 -16.98 -5.09 6.99
CA ILE A 13 -15.51 -5.09 7.01
C ILE A 13 -14.99 -4.43 5.73
N ARG A 14 -15.46 -4.88 4.56
CA ARG A 14 -15.05 -4.31 3.27
C ARG A 14 -15.26 -2.79 3.21
N LYS A 15 -16.43 -2.30 3.59
CA LYS A 15 -16.73 -0.86 3.61
C LYS A 15 -15.80 -0.05 4.52
N GLN A 16 -15.40 -0.62 5.66
CA GLN A 16 -14.49 0.06 6.58
C GLN A 16 -13.03 0.00 6.10
N THR A 17 -12.62 -1.09 5.44
CA THR A 17 -11.25 -1.26 4.95
C THR A 17 -10.99 -0.59 3.61
N GLU A 18 -12.02 -0.40 2.78
CA GLU A 18 -11.92 0.20 1.44
C GLU A 18 -11.21 1.56 1.42
N PRO A 19 -11.55 2.55 2.27
CA PRO A 19 -10.83 3.82 2.31
C PRO A 19 -9.38 3.66 2.76
N ILE A 20 -9.10 2.75 3.70
CA ILE A 20 -7.74 2.49 4.21
C ILE A 20 -6.85 1.92 3.10
N ILE A 21 -7.38 0.92 2.37
CA ILE A 21 -6.70 0.30 1.24
C ILE A 21 -6.46 1.34 0.13
N ALA A 22 -7.49 2.15 -0.19
CA ALA A 22 -7.38 3.16 -1.23
C ALA A 22 -6.31 4.22 -0.91
N THR A 23 -6.29 4.75 0.30
CA THR A 23 -5.28 5.73 0.74
C THR A 23 -3.87 5.16 0.67
N ALA A 24 -3.65 3.96 1.21
CA ALA A 24 -2.33 3.33 1.18
C ALA A 24 -1.87 3.04 -0.25
N LEU A 25 -2.76 2.61 -1.16
CA LEU A 25 -2.42 2.40 -2.56
C LEU A 25 -2.04 3.70 -3.27
N ILE A 26 -2.76 4.80 -3.02
CA ILE A 26 -2.43 6.13 -3.56
C ILE A 26 -1.05 6.57 -3.07
N ASN A 27 -0.81 6.50 -1.76
CA ASN A 27 0.46 6.91 -1.15
C ASN A 27 1.62 6.05 -1.65
N GLY A 28 1.39 4.74 -1.76
CA GLY A 28 2.33 3.79 -2.35
C GLY A 28 2.69 4.13 -3.80
N ALA A 29 1.69 4.40 -4.64
CA ALA A 29 1.90 4.78 -6.04
C ALA A 29 2.65 6.13 -6.16
N THR A 30 2.27 7.13 -5.37
CA THR A 30 2.97 8.43 -5.34
C THR A 30 4.42 8.27 -4.92
N ARG A 31 4.69 7.47 -3.89
CA ARG A 31 6.06 7.21 -3.42
C ARG A 31 6.90 6.50 -4.48
N VAL A 32 6.37 5.44 -5.10
CA VAL A 32 7.06 4.74 -6.19
C VAL A 32 7.36 5.68 -7.34
N SER A 33 6.41 6.53 -7.72
CA SER A 33 6.59 7.53 -8.79
C SER A 33 7.76 8.47 -8.48
N ASN A 34 7.80 9.03 -7.27
CA ASN A 34 8.87 9.93 -6.85
C ASN A 34 10.24 9.24 -6.81
N GLU A 35 10.32 8.06 -6.18
CA GLU A 35 11.57 7.28 -6.10
C GLU A 35 12.02 6.81 -7.49
N MET A 36 11.10 6.53 -8.41
CA MET A 36 11.44 6.13 -9.79
C MET A 36 12.04 7.27 -10.59
N ASN A 37 11.56 8.51 -10.39
CA ASN A 37 12.13 9.71 -11.02
C ASN A 37 13.60 9.91 -10.60
N ASP A 38 13.94 9.59 -9.35
CA ASP A 38 15.32 9.63 -8.86
C ASP A 38 16.18 8.52 -9.46
N VAL A 39 15.60 7.32 -9.68
CA VAL A 39 16.30 6.18 -10.28
C VAL A 39 16.71 6.47 -11.74
N VAL A 40 15.87 7.17 -12.51
CA VAL A 40 16.11 7.44 -13.93
C VAL A 40 16.93 8.71 -14.20
N SER A 41 17.04 9.61 -13.22
CA SER A 41 17.83 10.86 -13.37
C SER A 41 19.34 10.63 -13.42
N ASP A 42 19.80 9.44 -13.05
CA ASP A 42 21.21 9.05 -13.00
C ASP A 42 21.69 8.58 -14.39
N GLY A 43 21.87 9.53 -15.31
CA GLY A 43 22.01 9.30 -16.76
C GLY A 43 23.22 8.49 -17.25
N ASN A 44 24.08 8.00 -16.36
CA ASN A 44 25.30 7.25 -16.73
C ASN A 44 25.41 5.88 -16.04
N GLN A 45 24.28 5.16 -15.93
CA GLN A 45 24.24 3.85 -15.28
C GLN A 45 24.17 2.70 -16.28
N SER A 46 24.91 1.63 -15.99
CA SER A 46 24.75 0.36 -16.72
C SER A 46 23.30 -0.11 -16.62
N PRO A 47 22.71 -0.67 -17.70
CA PRO A 47 21.35 -1.21 -17.69
C PRO A 47 21.07 -2.18 -16.54
N ARG A 48 22.07 -2.96 -16.12
CA ARG A 48 21.95 -3.89 -14.97
C ARG A 48 21.75 -3.17 -13.64
N ILE A 49 22.43 -2.04 -13.44
CA ILE A 49 22.32 -1.22 -12.24
C ILE A 49 20.94 -0.54 -12.21
N LEU A 50 20.52 0.02 -13.35
CA LEU A 50 19.22 0.64 -13.50
C LEU A 50 18.08 -0.35 -13.19
N LEU A 51 18.09 -1.53 -13.80
CA LEU A 51 17.08 -2.57 -13.54
C LEU A 51 17.07 -3.02 -12.07
N ARG A 52 18.25 -3.13 -11.44
CA ARG A 52 18.34 -3.47 -10.01
C ARG A 52 17.71 -2.38 -9.13
N LYS A 53 17.96 -1.10 -9.44
CA LYS A 53 17.37 0.02 -8.71
C LYS A 53 15.85 0.05 -8.88
N ILE A 54 15.34 -0.12 -10.10
CA ILE A 54 13.90 -0.23 -10.39
C ILE A 54 13.26 -1.34 -9.53
N ALA A 55 13.86 -2.54 -9.52
CA ALA A 55 13.35 -3.65 -8.74
C ALA A 55 13.33 -3.37 -7.21
N ILE A 56 14.35 -2.68 -6.70
CA ILE A 56 14.43 -2.26 -5.29
C ILE A 56 13.31 -1.25 -4.98
N THR A 57 13.16 -0.21 -5.79
CA THR A 57 12.13 0.82 -5.62
C THR A 57 10.72 0.22 -5.61
N LEU A 58 10.42 -0.68 -6.56
CA LEU A 58 9.13 -1.38 -6.59
C LEU A 58 8.90 -2.21 -5.33
N ARG A 59 9.90 -2.97 -4.89
CA ARG A 59 9.81 -3.79 -3.67
C ARG A 59 9.57 -2.92 -2.43
N SER A 60 10.32 -1.82 -2.29
CA SER A 60 10.19 -0.88 -1.18
C SER A 60 8.81 -0.24 -1.15
N GLY A 61 8.29 0.18 -2.30
CA GLY A 61 6.95 0.75 -2.42
C GLY A 61 5.84 -0.21 -2.00
N VAL A 62 5.90 -1.47 -2.43
CA VAL A 62 4.93 -2.50 -2.01
C VAL A 62 4.99 -2.76 -0.51
N ILE A 63 6.19 -2.87 0.08
CA ILE A 63 6.35 -3.07 1.53
C ILE A 63 5.78 -1.88 2.30
N ALA A 64 6.12 -0.66 1.91
CA ALA A 64 5.63 0.55 2.56
C ALA A 64 4.10 0.65 2.51
N THR A 65 3.52 0.38 1.34
CA THR A 65 2.06 0.33 1.14
C THR A 65 1.40 -0.68 2.08
N GLY A 66 1.95 -1.90 2.18
CA GLY A 66 1.45 -2.93 3.07
C GLY A 66 1.53 -2.55 4.55
N GLN A 67 2.64 -1.92 4.97
CA GLN A 67 2.82 -1.43 6.33
C GLN A 67 1.82 -0.33 6.68
N GLU A 68 1.57 0.58 5.76
CA GLU A 68 0.58 1.65 5.92
C GLU A 68 -0.83 1.10 6.05
N MET A 69 -1.21 0.15 5.19
CA MET A 69 -2.50 -0.56 5.29
C MET A 69 -2.70 -1.21 6.66
N ILE A 70 -1.68 -1.89 7.19
CA ILE A 70 -1.76 -2.55 8.49
C ILE A 70 -1.86 -1.49 9.61
N THR A 71 -1.05 -0.44 9.55
CA THR A 71 -1.00 0.60 10.58
C THR A 71 -2.33 1.35 10.66
N SER A 72 -2.83 1.85 9.52
CA SER A 72 -4.12 2.53 9.44
C SER A 72 -5.30 1.58 9.76
N GLY A 73 -5.17 0.30 9.40
CA GLY A 73 -6.09 -0.75 9.83
C GLY A 73 -6.18 -0.87 11.35
N VAL A 74 -5.05 -0.96 12.04
CA VAL A 74 -4.98 -1.04 13.51
C VAL A 74 -5.51 0.24 14.17
N GLU A 75 -5.18 1.41 13.64
CA GLU A 75 -5.68 2.70 14.14
C GLU A 75 -7.20 2.82 14.02
N SER A 76 -7.78 2.40 12.89
CA SER A 76 -9.24 2.42 12.70
C SER A 76 -9.96 1.53 13.72
N ILE A 77 -9.38 0.37 14.06
CA ILE A 77 -9.93 -0.52 15.09
C ILE A 77 -9.85 0.13 16.47
N LYS A 78 -8.73 0.78 16.81
CA LYS A 78 -8.58 1.51 18.08
C LYS A 78 -9.60 2.63 18.22
N LYS A 79 -9.78 3.43 17.16
CA LYS A 79 -10.72 4.55 17.14
C LYS A 79 -12.18 4.12 17.28
N ASN A 80 -12.54 2.96 16.75
CA ASN A 80 -13.90 2.40 16.87
C ASN A 80 -14.17 1.66 18.20
N ARG A 81 -13.16 1.53 19.08
CA ARG A 81 -13.29 0.92 20.42
C ARG A 81 -13.32 1.94 21.57
N ALA A 82 -13.00 3.21 21.30
CA ALA A 82 -13.12 4.33 22.23
C ALA A 82 -14.51 4.97 22.12
#